data_AF-A0A915BK51-F1
#
_entry.id   AF-A0A915BK51-F1
#
_cell.length_a   1.000
_cell.length_b   1.000
_cell.length_c   1.000
_cell.angle_alpha   90.00
_cell.angle_beta   90.00
_cell.angle_gamma   90.00
#
_symmetry.space_group_name_H-M   'P 1'
#
loop_
_entity.id
_entity.type
_entity.pdbx_description
1 polymer ?
#
loop_
_entity_poly.entity_id
_entity_poly.type
_entity_poly.pdbx_seq_one_letter_code
_entity_poly.pdbx_strand_id
1 'polypeptide(L)' 'SYNNHSTMLLAYVFIAVILISAIPSSSTQCADEGKYCDVLKKYCNDEKYIALTQKECAKTCGFCKVIDKSEY' A
#
# COMPACT_ATOMS: atom_id res chain seq x y z
N SER A 1 14.05 -10.94 -40.68
CA SER A 1 15.03 -11.51 -39.75
C SER A 1 14.90 -10.79 -38.42
N TYR A 2 13.95 -11.17 -37.56
CA TYR A 2 13.93 -10.64 -36.20
C TYR A 2 15.02 -11.42 -35.45
N ASN A 3 16.13 -10.77 -35.10
CA ASN A 3 17.29 -11.45 -34.54
C ASN A 3 16.94 -12.05 -33.17
N ASN A 4 17.42 -13.26 -32.92
CA ASN A 4 17.11 -14.11 -31.76
C ASN A 4 17.38 -13.44 -30.39
N HIS A 5 18.23 -12.40 -30.34
CA HIS A 5 18.49 -11.60 -29.14
C HIS A 5 17.37 -10.59 -28.85
N SER A 6 16.80 -9.97 -29.90
CA SER A 6 15.71 -9.00 -29.77
C SER A 6 14.39 -9.65 -29.39
N THR A 7 14.11 -10.87 -29.88
CA THR A 7 12.94 -11.65 -29.45
C THR A 7 13.06 -12.13 -28.00
N MET A 8 14.27 -12.49 -27.56
CA MET A 8 14.55 -12.92 -26.19
C MET A 8 14.37 -11.78 -25.18
N LEU A 9 14.84 -10.57 -25.51
CA LEU A 9 14.65 -9.38 -24.67
C LEU A 9 13.16 -9.01 -24.54
N LEU A 10 12.40 -9.05 -25.64
CA LEU A 10 10.97 -8.81 -25.60
C LEU A 10 10.26 -9.88 -24.76
N ALA A 11 10.57 -11.17 -24.96
CA ALA A 11 10.01 -12.25 -24.16
C ALA A 11 10.31 -12.08 -22.66
N TYR A 12 11.53 -11.67 -22.29
CA TYR A 12 11.89 -11.41 -20.90
C TYR A 12 11.09 -10.25 -20.29
N VAL A 13 10.89 -9.17 -21.04
CA VAL A 13 10.06 -8.03 -20.60
C VAL A 13 8.60 -8.45 -20.43
N PHE A 14 8.04 -9.21 -21.36
CA PHE A 14 6.68 -9.75 -21.24
C PHE A 14 6.54 -10.66 -20.00
N ILE A 15 7.50 -11.55 -19.77
CA ILE A 15 7.54 -12.43 -18.59
C ILE A 15 7.63 -11.59 -17.31
N ALA A 16 8.51 -10.58 -17.25
CA ALA A 16 8.65 -9.71 -16.10
C ALA A 16 7.35 -8.93 -15.80
N VAL A 17 6.67 -8.39 -16.82
CA VAL A 17 5.38 -7.70 -16.65
C VAL A 17 4.30 -8.64 -16.13
N ILE A 18 4.24 -9.87 -16.64
CA ILE A 18 3.31 -10.91 -16.15
C ILE A 18 3.60 -11.23 -14.69
N LEU A 19 4.88 -11.41 -14.32
CA LEU A 19 5.30 -11.69 -12.94
C LEU A 19 5.01 -10.51 -12.00
N ILE A 20 5.20 -9.27 -12.44
CA ILE A 20 4.94 -8.06 -11.65
C ILE A 20 3.43 -7.84 -11.46
N SER A 21 2.60 -8.14 -12.46
CA SER A 21 1.14 -7.98 -12.39
C SER A 21 0.45 -8.93 -11.41
N ALA A 22 1.10 -10.05 -11.09
CA ALA A 22 0.63 -11.03 -10.11
C ALA A 22 1.01 -10.65 -8.68
N ILE A 23 1.80 -9.58 -8.47
CA ILE A 23 2.08 -9.08 -7.12
C ILE A 23 0.79 -8.44 -6.62
N PRO A 24 0.12 -9.02 -5.61
CA PRO A 24 -0.92 -8.28 -4.93
C PRO A 24 -0.24 -7.06 -4.34
N SER A 25 -0.62 -5.86 -4.78
CA SER A 25 -0.29 -4.62 -4.08
C SER A 25 -0.92 -4.75 -2.71
N SER A 26 -0.20 -5.33 -1.75
CA SER A 26 -0.54 -5.28 -0.34
C SER A 26 -0.38 -3.82 0.02
N SER A 27 -1.44 -3.04 -0.16
CA SER A 27 -1.53 -1.66 0.30
C SER A 27 -1.65 -1.63 1.82
N THR A 28 -0.86 -2.42 2.54
CA THR A 28 -0.51 -2.16 3.94
C THR A 28 0.53 -1.04 3.96
N GLN A 29 0.24 0.07 3.28
CA GLN A 29 0.89 1.32 3.60
C GLN A 29 0.16 1.87 4.82
N CYS A 30 0.42 1.21 5.95
CA CYS A 30 0.17 1.73 7.27
C CYS A 30 1.08 2.96 7.44
N ALA A 31 0.58 4.10 6.99
CA ALA A 31 1.27 5.36 6.99
C ALA A 31 0.33 6.44 7.50
N ASP A 32 0.93 7.53 7.96
CA ASP A 32 0.21 8.76 8.22
C ASP A 32 0.18 9.56 6.92
N GLU A 33 -1.01 9.85 6.40
CA GLU A 33 -1.22 10.75 5.25
C GLU A 33 -1.23 12.22 5.69
N GLY A 34 -1.62 12.47 6.94
CA GLY A 34 -1.77 13.79 7.54
C GLY A 34 -0.44 14.40 7.98
N LYS A 35 -0.29 15.70 7.75
CA LYS A 35 0.92 16.46 8.17
C LYS A 35 0.98 16.76 9.66
N TYR A 36 -0.14 16.63 10.39
CA TYR A 36 -0.27 17.08 11.77
C TYR A 36 -0.59 15.95 12.74
N CYS A 37 -0.14 14.73 12.45
CA CYS A 37 -0.47 13.56 13.26
C CYS A 37 0.07 13.64 14.70
N ASP A 38 1.20 14.31 14.93
CA ASP A 38 1.69 14.59 16.29
C ASP A 38 0.70 15.38 17.13
N VAL A 39 0.04 16.37 16.52
CA VAL A 39 -0.99 17.20 17.18
C VAL A 39 -2.31 16.45 17.30
N LEU A 40 -2.64 15.65 16.29
CA LEU A 40 -3.89 14.89 16.22
C LEU A 40 -3.88 13.63 17.10
N LYS A 41 -2.71 13.19 17.57
CA LYS A 41 -2.54 12.01 18.44
C LYS A 41 -3.40 12.03 19.69
N LYS A 42 -3.62 13.20 20.30
CA LYS A 42 -4.49 13.33 21.47
C LYS A 42 -5.98 13.06 21.17
N TYR A 43 -6.37 13.10 19.89
CA TYR A 43 -7.73 12.89 19.43
C TYR A 43 -7.98 11.50 18.86
N CYS A 44 -7.02 10.57 18.95
CA CYS A 44 -7.22 9.20 18.46
C CYS A 44 -8.44 8.51 19.11
N ASN A 45 -8.82 8.90 20.33
CA ASN A 45 -9.97 8.34 21.04
C ASN A 45 -11.16 9.32 21.15
N ASP A 46 -11.08 10.47 20.47
CA ASP A 46 -12.16 11.45 20.48
C ASP A 46 -13.17 11.11 19.39
N GLU A 47 -14.41 10.81 19.77
CA GLU A 47 -15.48 10.40 18.85
C GLU A 47 -15.72 11.39 17.71
N LYS A 48 -15.46 12.68 17.93
CA LYS A 48 -15.62 13.72 16.92
C LYS A 48 -14.53 13.67 15.86
N TYR A 49 -13.33 13.22 16.23
CA TYR A 49 -12.13 13.25 15.39
C TYR A 49 -11.62 11.85 15.03
N ILE A 50 -12.27 10.78 15.49
CA ILE A 50 -11.87 9.40 15.24
C ILE A 50 -11.88 9.08 13.74
N ALA A 51 -12.85 9.59 12.98
CA ALA A 51 -12.89 9.41 11.53
C ALA A 51 -11.72 10.11 10.81
N LEU A 52 -11.36 11.31 11.26
CA LEU A 52 -10.22 12.06 10.72
C LEU A 52 -8.90 11.36 11.05
N THR A 53 -8.71 10.96 12.30
CA THR A 53 -7.49 10.30 12.77
C THR A 53 -7.32 8.90 12.20
N GLN A 54 -8.40 8.16 11.93
CA GLN A 54 -8.37 6.89 11.20
C GLN A 54 -7.93 7.03 9.76
N LYS A 55 -8.32 8.11 9.08
CA LYS A 55 -7.95 8.36 7.70
C LYS A 55 -6.51 8.90 7.60
N GLU A 56 -6.24 9.99 8.30
CA GLU A 56 -5.03 10.77 8.09
C GLU A 56 -3.86 10.30 8.97
N CYS A 57 -4.15 9.71 10.14
CA CYS A 57 -3.15 9.39 11.16
C CYS A 57 -3.23 7.93 11.62
N ALA A 58 -3.53 7.04 10.69
CA ALA A 58 -3.77 5.63 10.96
C ALA A 58 -2.58 4.96 11.67
N LYS A 59 -1.35 5.32 11.31
CA LYS A 59 -0.14 4.78 11.93
C LYS A 59 0.08 5.39 13.32
N THR A 60 0.00 6.71 13.44
CA THR A 60 0.18 7.43 14.71
C THR A 60 -0.84 7.01 15.78
N CYS A 61 -2.08 6.73 15.37
CA CYS A 61 -3.14 6.28 16.26
C CYS A 61 -3.25 4.76 16.41
N GLY A 62 -2.42 3.97 15.71
CA GLY A 62 -2.42 2.51 15.79
C GLY A 62 -3.64 1.84 15.14
N PHE A 63 -4.31 2.51 14.20
CA PHE A 63 -5.46 1.99 13.46
C PHE A 63 -5.10 1.12 12.27
N CYS A 64 -3.82 0.90 12.04
CA CYS A 64 -3.37 0.00 11.00
C CYS A 64 -3.87 -1.41 11.26
N LYS A 65 -4.97 -1.77 10.62
CA LYS A 65 -5.34 -3.16 10.43
C LYS A 65 -4.32 -3.72 9.45
N VAL A 66 -3.55 -4.70 9.88
CA VAL A 66 -2.92 -5.61 8.95
C VAL A 66 -4.10 -6.22 8.21
N ILE A 67 -4.40 -5.73 7.00
CA ILE A 67 -5.24 -6.46 6.06
C ILE A 67 -4.37 -7.63 5.62
N ASP A 68 -4.18 -8.58 6.55
CA ASP A 68 -3.67 -9.89 6.24
C ASP A 68 -4.70 -10.42 5.25
N LYS A 69 -4.27 -10.69 4.01
CA LYS A 69 -5.11 -11.38 3.02
C LYS A 69 -5.30 -12.84 3.45
N SER A 70 -5.88 -13.05 4.63
CA SER A 70 -6.24 -14.34 5.21
C SER A 70 -7.75 -14.52 5.33
N GLU A 71 -8.51 -13.86 4.45
CA GLU A 71 -9.91 -14.22 4.23
C GLU A 71 -10.02 -14.86 2.83
N TYR A 72 -9.59 -16.12 2.76
CA TYR A 72 -10.16 -17.14 1.90
C TYR A 72 -10.99 -18.07 2.78
#